data_AF-A0A5A7RCP9-F1
#
_entry.id   AF-A0A5A7RCP9-F1
#
_cell.length_a   1.000
_cell.length_b   1.000
_cell.length_c   1.000
_cell.angle_alpha   90.00
_cell.angle_beta   90.00
_cell.angle_gamma   90.00
#
_symmetry.space_group_name_H-M   'P 1'
#
loop_
_entity.id
_entity.type
_entity.pdbx_description
1 polymer ?
#
loop_
_entity_poly.entity_id
_entity_poly.type
_entity_poly.pdbx_seq_one_letter_code
_entity_poly.pdbx_strand_id
1 'polypeptide(L)'
;MDEDPAPIPAQLPLPESFLDFLNKNGLDPSIYATSRSTPRYIRLKPGCELSKIESEFNCELKLVHWLRDFYYLPPDVRIAGTKAYREGKIYGVDAASGAAVLALGVSPGDHVLDLCAAPGAKLCMILDLLGSSSGSVTAVDISQHRLAATRTMVRKYGLGDLCRLFVADGTTFSLTQSRASRPNLENSKTYGQWTPRRPYKERKSAAKARQKQISGSPELIFYGPQSGVVGSTKDLVYRSYSDLEISLELGYDKVLVDAECTHDGSIKHIQKFEQWGWATLSARVLNAERTDEDVTVLQLKLLVNGFRLLKVGGSLVYSTCSLTDAQNEGVVEKFLSENLSAELVKIEAAESWPCSTGRIHKTLRFDPLTSGTSGLFVAKFTKLAT
;
A
#
# COMPACT_ATOMS: atom_id res chain seq x y z
N MET A 1 51.63 10.11 -23.01
CA MET A 1 50.79 9.02 -22.47
C MET A 1 49.55 9.71 -22.00
N ASP A 2 48.64 9.92 -22.95
CA ASP A 2 47.34 10.50 -22.68
C ASP A 2 46.51 9.40 -22.03
N GLU A 3 46.17 9.58 -20.75
CA GLU A 3 45.19 8.73 -20.09
C GLU A 3 43.83 9.03 -20.71
N ASP A 4 43.29 8.06 -21.46
CA ASP A 4 41.91 8.10 -21.92
C ASP A 4 40.98 8.27 -20.70
N PRO A 5 40.06 9.25 -20.71
CA PRO A 5 39.11 9.39 -19.62
C PRO A 5 38.25 8.13 -19.55
N ALA A 6 38.09 7.59 -18.34
CA ALA A 6 37.26 6.42 -18.07
C ALA A 6 35.88 6.57 -18.75
N PRO A 7 35.35 5.52 -19.40
CA PRO A 7 34.10 5.61 -20.13
C PRO A 7 32.96 6.02 -19.18
N ILE A 8 32.34 7.16 -19.49
CA ILE A 8 31.11 7.61 -18.84
C ILE A 8 30.08 6.47 -18.98
N PRO A 9 29.51 5.92 -17.89
CA PRO A 9 28.53 4.86 -18.00
C PRO A 9 27.36 5.37 -18.85
N ALA A 10 27.02 4.63 -19.91
CA ALA A 10 25.95 4.99 -20.84
C ALA A 10 24.65 5.26 -20.06
N GLN A 11 24.29 6.54 -19.96
CA GLN A 11 23.06 7.00 -19.33
C GLN A 11 21.88 6.27 -19.99
N LEU A 12 20.97 5.73 -19.17
CA LEU A 12 19.64 5.36 -19.67
C LEU A 12 19.06 6.61 -20.37
N PRO A 13 18.64 6.54 -21.65
CA PRO A 13 17.99 7.67 -22.28
C PRO A 13 16.61 7.81 -21.63
N LEU A 14 16.52 8.60 -20.57
CA LEU A 14 15.26 9.02 -20.01
C LEU A 14 14.55 9.91 -21.05
N PRO A 15 13.23 9.81 -21.18
CA PRO A 15 12.47 10.64 -22.11
C PRO A 15 12.62 12.11 -21.77
N GLU A 16 12.65 12.98 -22.78
CA GLU A 16 12.73 14.44 -22.62
C GLU A 16 11.64 14.98 -21.68
N SER A 17 10.39 14.54 -21.86
CA SER A 17 9.28 14.95 -20.99
C SER A 17 9.45 14.52 -19.52
N PHE A 18 10.15 13.41 -19.28
CA PHE A 18 10.47 12.97 -17.93
C PHE A 18 11.63 13.77 -17.36
N LEU A 19 12.67 14.07 -18.16
CA LEU A 19 13.75 14.96 -17.75
C LEU A 19 13.23 16.36 -17.39
N ASP A 20 12.30 16.91 -18.16
CA ASP A 20 11.63 18.18 -17.85
C ASP A 20 10.87 18.11 -16.52
N PHE A 21 10.15 17.02 -16.28
CA PHE A 21 9.49 16.77 -15.01
C PHE A 21 10.49 16.74 -13.85
N LEU A 22 11.61 16.03 -14.00
CA LEU A 22 12.65 15.95 -12.97
C LEU A 22 13.25 17.34 -12.69
N ASN A 23 13.64 18.07 -13.73
CA ASN A 23 14.19 19.42 -13.62
C ASN A 23 13.22 20.38 -12.94
N LYS A 24 11.94 20.37 -13.33
CA LYS A 24 10.89 21.20 -12.71
C LYS A 24 10.70 20.91 -11.22
N ASN A 25 10.98 19.68 -10.79
CA ASN A 25 10.86 19.25 -9.40
C ASN A 25 12.21 19.21 -8.65
N GLY A 26 13.30 19.71 -9.24
CA GLY A 26 14.62 19.73 -8.62
C GLY A 26 15.23 18.35 -8.37
N LEU A 27 14.84 17.34 -9.16
CA LEU A 27 15.34 15.97 -9.05
C LEU A 27 16.50 15.75 -10.03
N ASP A 28 17.63 15.27 -9.52
CA ASP A 28 18.78 14.91 -10.36
C ASP A 28 18.49 13.61 -11.14
N PRO A 29 18.50 13.62 -12.48
CA PRO A 29 18.33 12.41 -13.28
C PRO A 29 19.35 11.29 -12.98
N SER A 30 20.50 11.60 -12.39
CA SER A 30 21.52 10.61 -12.02
C SER A 30 21.03 9.57 -11.01
N ILE A 31 19.99 9.88 -10.22
CA ILE A 31 19.35 8.93 -9.30
C ILE A 31 18.83 7.67 -10.00
N TYR A 32 18.64 7.76 -11.31
CA TYR A 32 18.16 6.69 -12.15
C TYR A 32 19.26 5.92 -12.87
N ALA A 33 20.52 6.33 -12.77
CA ALA A 33 21.64 5.73 -13.49
C ALA A 33 21.79 4.22 -13.22
N THR A 34 21.47 3.78 -12.02
CA THR A 34 21.52 2.37 -11.58
C THR A 34 20.25 1.57 -11.89
N SER A 35 19.28 2.13 -12.61
CA SER A 35 17.95 1.51 -12.67
C SER A 35 17.88 0.21 -13.47
N ARG A 36 18.86 -0.04 -14.35
CA ARG A 36 19.03 -1.34 -15.02
C ARG A 36 19.60 -2.41 -14.06
N SER A 37 20.33 -2.00 -13.03
CA SER A 37 20.92 -2.88 -12.02
C SER A 37 20.13 -2.93 -10.71
N THR A 38 19.09 -2.10 -10.52
CA THR A 38 18.24 -2.14 -9.32
C THR A 38 17.66 -3.55 -9.15
N PRO A 39 18.00 -4.24 -8.05
CA PRO A 39 17.57 -5.61 -7.80
C PRO A 39 16.05 -5.76 -7.84
N ARG A 40 15.59 -6.98 -8.12
CA ARG A 40 14.23 -7.38 -7.77
C ARG A 40 14.24 -7.99 -6.39
N TYR A 41 13.07 -8.03 -5.78
CA TYR A 41 12.89 -8.52 -4.44
C TYR A 41 11.73 -9.50 -4.40
N ILE A 42 11.89 -10.52 -3.57
CA ILE A 42 10.78 -11.39 -3.15
C ILE A 42 10.71 -11.40 -1.64
N ARG A 43 9.50 -11.56 -1.13
CA ARG A 43 9.27 -11.91 0.26
C ARG A 43 8.83 -13.36 0.35
N LEU A 44 9.42 -14.09 1.28
CA LEU A 44 9.01 -15.44 1.63
C LEU A 44 7.94 -15.39 2.72
N LYS A 45 6.95 -16.26 2.61
CA LYS A 45 5.99 -16.47 3.70
C LYS A 45 6.71 -17.11 4.89
N PRO A 46 6.42 -16.70 6.15
CA PRO A 46 7.01 -17.33 7.32
C PRO A 46 6.86 -18.86 7.30
N GLY A 47 7.92 -19.58 7.66
CA GLY A 47 7.95 -21.05 7.69
C GLY A 47 8.26 -21.74 6.36
N CYS A 48 8.57 -21.00 5.29
CA CYS A 48 9.04 -21.60 4.04
C CYS A 48 10.52 -22.01 4.12
N GLU A 49 10.85 -23.15 3.52
CA GLU A 49 12.24 -23.62 3.38
C GLU A 49 12.92 -22.93 2.19
N LEU A 50 13.92 -22.09 2.47
CA LEU A 50 14.68 -21.34 1.47
C LEU A 50 15.34 -22.25 0.42
N SER A 51 15.97 -23.35 0.85
CA SER A 51 16.68 -24.29 -0.03
C SER A 51 15.80 -24.90 -1.13
N LYS A 52 14.52 -25.14 -0.83
CA LYS A 52 13.53 -25.62 -1.83
C LYS A 52 13.24 -24.56 -2.89
N ILE A 53 13.22 -23.29 -2.49
CA ILE A 53 12.94 -22.16 -3.38
C ILE A 53 14.16 -21.87 -4.26
N GLU A 54 15.37 -21.89 -3.70
CA GLU A 54 16.62 -21.73 -4.44
C GLU A 54 16.82 -22.83 -5.49
N SER A 55 16.52 -24.08 -5.12
CA SER A 55 16.55 -25.22 -6.05
C SER A 55 15.59 -25.04 -7.22
N GLU A 56 14.41 -24.46 -6.96
CA GLU A 56 13.42 -24.19 -8.00
C GLU A 56 13.83 -23.04 -8.93
N PHE A 57 14.50 -22.02 -8.41
CA PHE A 57 15.03 -20.92 -9.22
C PHE A 57 16.33 -21.26 -9.93
N ASN A 58 17.00 -22.34 -9.53
CA ASN A 58 18.38 -22.63 -9.93
C ASN A 58 19.33 -21.44 -9.66
N CYS A 59 19.12 -20.75 -8.53
CA CYS A 59 19.97 -19.67 -8.08
C CYS A 59 19.95 -19.54 -6.55
N GLU A 60 21.05 -19.04 -6.00
CA GLU A 60 21.16 -18.65 -4.59
C GLU A 60 20.44 -17.32 -4.36
N LEU A 61 19.67 -17.24 -3.28
CA LEU A 61 18.92 -16.05 -2.91
C LEU A 61 19.61 -15.34 -1.74
N LYS A 62 20.10 -14.13 -1.99
CA LYS A 62 20.76 -13.33 -0.95
C LYS A 62 19.72 -12.68 -0.05
N LEU A 63 19.91 -12.77 1.27
CA LEU A 63 19.07 -12.13 2.27
C LEU A 63 19.19 -10.60 2.20
N VAL A 64 18.06 -9.90 2.33
CA VAL A 64 18.04 -8.45 2.58
C VAL A 64 18.14 -8.23 4.09
N HIS A 65 19.35 -8.02 4.61
CA HIS A 65 19.63 -8.06 6.06
C HIS A 65 18.80 -7.09 6.92
N TRP A 66 18.33 -5.99 6.33
CA TRP A 66 17.56 -4.95 7.00
C TRP A 66 16.03 -5.17 6.91
N LEU A 67 15.57 -6.20 6.17
CA LEU A 67 14.16 -6.59 6.06
C LEU A 67 13.95 -8.07 6.29
N ARG A 68 13.09 -8.39 7.26
CA ARG A 68 12.74 -9.77 7.57
C ARG A 68 12.04 -10.48 6.40
N ASP A 69 12.49 -11.68 6.09
CA ASP A 69 11.96 -12.57 5.04
C ASP A 69 12.07 -12.03 3.60
N PHE A 70 12.87 -10.99 3.37
CA PHE A 70 13.14 -10.44 2.04
C PHE A 70 14.43 -10.98 1.45
N TYR A 71 14.40 -11.27 0.15
CA TYR A 71 15.55 -11.77 -0.58
C TYR A 71 15.72 -11.03 -1.91
N TYR A 72 16.97 -10.79 -2.28
CA TYR A 72 17.34 -10.30 -3.60
C TYR A 72 17.03 -11.38 -4.64
N LEU A 73 16.40 -10.96 -5.72
CA LEU A 73 16.07 -11.80 -6.85
C LEU A 73 16.79 -11.26 -8.10
N PRO A 74 17.57 -12.10 -8.81
CA PRO A 74 18.20 -11.72 -10.06
C PRO A 74 17.15 -11.25 -11.09
N PRO A 75 17.46 -10.22 -11.93
CA PRO A 75 16.49 -9.61 -12.85
C PRO A 75 15.84 -10.60 -13.84
N ASP A 76 16.60 -11.59 -14.29
CA ASP A 76 16.27 -12.61 -15.28
C ASP A 76 15.38 -13.74 -14.71
N VAL A 77 15.35 -13.93 -13.39
CA VAL A 77 14.56 -14.98 -12.75
C VAL A 77 13.07 -14.64 -12.78
N ARG A 78 12.28 -15.51 -13.43
CA ARG A 78 10.82 -15.37 -13.55
C ARG A 78 10.11 -16.18 -12.47
N ILE A 79 9.52 -15.51 -11.49
CA ILE A 79 8.82 -16.20 -10.39
C ILE A 79 7.46 -16.77 -10.80
N ALA A 80 6.78 -16.20 -11.81
CA ALA A 80 5.40 -16.54 -12.13
C ALA A 80 5.17 -18.01 -12.51
N GLY A 81 6.18 -18.67 -13.10
CA GLY A 81 6.12 -20.08 -13.49
C GLY A 81 6.37 -21.07 -12.35
N THR A 82 6.92 -20.59 -11.22
CA THR A 82 7.35 -21.45 -10.12
C THR A 82 6.17 -21.99 -9.30
N LYS A 83 6.30 -23.21 -8.81
CA LYS A 83 5.49 -23.87 -7.80
C LYS A 83 5.48 -23.04 -6.51
N ALA A 84 6.62 -22.54 -6.02
CA ALA A 84 6.67 -21.67 -4.85
C ALA A 84 5.75 -20.43 -5.02
N TYR A 85 5.79 -19.78 -6.19
CA TYR A 85 4.88 -18.68 -6.47
C TYR A 85 3.43 -19.16 -6.56
N ARG A 86 3.13 -20.22 -7.32
CA ARG A 86 1.76 -20.72 -7.52
C ARG A 86 1.08 -21.16 -6.23
N GLU A 87 1.83 -21.77 -5.31
CA GLU A 87 1.36 -22.24 -4.00
C GLU A 87 1.31 -21.13 -2.94
N GLY A 88 1.67 -19.89 -3.29
CA GLY A 88 1.59 -18.79 -2.34
C GLY A 88 2.69 -18.80 -1.27
N LYS A 89 3.87 -19.33 -1.58
CA LYS A 89 5.03 -19.34 -0.67
C LYS A 89 5.89 -18.08 -0.78
N ILE A 90 5.83 -17.42 -1.94
CA ILE A 90 6.60 -16.22 -2.24
C ILE A 90 5.74 -15.20 -2.99
N TYR A 91 6.06 -13.93 -2.82
CA TYR A 91 5.53 -12.86 -3.67
C TYR A 91 6.57 -11.79 -3.95
N GLY A 92 6.47 -11.19 -5.14
CA GLY A 92 7.29 -10.06 -5.53
C GLY A 92 6.76 -8.78 -4.90
N VAL A 93 7.61 -8.07 -4.17
CA VAL A 93 7.33 -6.78 -3.56
C VAL A 93 8.66 -6.04 -3.40
N ASP A 94 8.69 -4.76 -3.74
CA ASP A 94 9.91 -3.96 -3.58
C ASP A 94 10.30 -3.83 -2.10
N ALA A 95 11.60 -3.84 -1.81
CA ALA A 95 12.10 -3.76 -0.44
C ALA A 95 11.65 -2.47 0.27
N ALA A 96 11.66 -1.32 -0.40
CA ALA A 96 11.18 -0.08 0.22
C ALA A 96 9.69 -0.19 0.60
N SER A 97 8.87 -0.85 -0.22
CA SER A 97 7.46 -1.11 0.13
C SER A 97 7.31 -1.98 1.37
N GLY A 98 8.24 -2.93 1.58
CA GLY A 98 8.31 -3.71 2.82
C GLY A 98 8.69 -2.85 4.03
N ALA A 99 9.61 -1.90 3.85
CA ALA A 99 10.01 -0.95 4.88
C ALA A 99 8.83 -0.11 5.39
N ALA A 100 7.96 0.39 4.50
CA ALA A 100 6.76 1.12 4.89
C ALA A 100 5.80 0.27 5.76
N VAL A 101 5.64 -1.02 5.44
CA VAL A 101 4.82 -1.92 6.26
C VAL A 101 5.48 -2.21 7.61
N LEU A 102 6.80 -2.38 7.67
CA LEU A 102 7.51 -2.55 8.95
C LEU A 102 7.45 -1.28 9.81
N ALA A 103 7.52 -0.09 9.21
CA ALA A 103 7.40 1.18 9.91
C ALA A 103 6.06 1.31 10.65
N LEU A 104 5.00 0.70 10.10
CA LEU A 104 3.67 0.70 10.70
C LEU A 104 3.66 -0.03 12.06
N GLY A 105 4.52 -1.03 12.24
CA GLY A 105 4.65 -1.76 13.50
C GLY A 105 3.42 -2.60 13.85
N VAL A 106 2.89 -3.33 12.86
CA VAL A 106 1.73 -4.22 13.02
C VAL A 106 2.05 -5.36 13.99
N SER A 107 1.17 -5.58 14.96
CA SER A 107 1.24 -6.66 15.96
C SER A 107 0.00 -7.56 15.89
N PRO A 108 0.10 -8.84 16.30
CA PRO A 108 -1.06 -9.72 16.42
C PRO A 108 -2.16 -9.07 17.29
N GLY A 109 -3.41 -9.11 16.81
CA GLY A 109 -4.54 -8.47 17.49
C GLY A 109 -4.88 -7.06 17.02
N ASP A 110 -3.99 -6.39 16.29
CA ASP A 110 -4.26 -5.05 15.74
C ASP A 110 -5.44 -5.06 14.76
N HIS A 111 -6.22 -3.99 14.79
CA HIS A 111 -7.14 -3.64 13.72
C HIS A 111 -6.47 -2.65 12.77
N VAL A 112 -6.19 -3.11 11.55
CA VAL A 112 -5.45 -2.37 10.54
C VAL A 112 -6.37 -1.87 9.42
N LEU A 113 -6.18 -0.63 9.00
CA LEU A 113 -6.77 -0.07 7.79
C LEU A 113 -5.68 0.12 6.73
N ASP A 114 -5.90 -0.40 5.53
CA ASP A 114 -5.13 -0.08 4.33
C ASP A 114 -6.05 0.70 3.38
N LEU A 115 -5.85 2.02 3.32
CA LEU A 115 -6.81 2.95 2.70
C LEU A 115 -6.68 3.02 1.16
N CYS A 116 -5.58 2.51 0.62
CA CYS A 116 -5.24 2.49 -0.81
C CYS A 116 -4.62 1.14 -1.18
N ALA A 117 -5.37 0.07 -0.92
CA ALA A 117 -4.80 -1.26 -0.73
C ALA A 117 -4.36 -1.96 -2.01
N ALA A 118 -4.93 -1.64 -3.17
CA ALA A 118 -4.66 -2.41 -4.36
C ALA A 118 -3.31 -2.02 -4.99
N PRO A 119 -2.52 -2.94 -5.59
CA PRO A 119 -2.84 -4.33 -5.92
C PRO A 119 -2.68 -5.34 -4.77
N GLY A 120 -2.30 -4.91 -3.55
CA GLY A 120 -2.40 -5.72 -2.33
C GLY A 120 -1.10 -6.28 -1.78
N ALA A 121 0.07 -5.89 -2.29
CA ALA A 121 1.34 -6.50 -1.85
C ALA A 121 1.66 -6.13 -0.40
N LYS A 122 1.49 -4.83 -0.07
CA LYS A 122 1.58 -4.33 1.31
C LYS A 122 0.49 -4.94 2.20
N LEU A 123 -0.75 -5.02 1.70
CA LEU A 123 -1.85 -5.72 2.39
C LEU A 123 -1.52 -7.17 2.75
N CYS A 124 -0.95 -7.96 1.83
CA CYS A 124 -0.53 -9.33 2.11
C CYS A 124 0.54 -9.36 3.22
N MET A 125 1.50 -8.42 3.20
CA MET A 125 2.51 -8.33 4.26
C MET A 125 1.91 -7.94 5.61
N ILE A 126 0.94 -7.01 5.64
CA ILE A 126 0.18 -6.67 6.86
C ILE A 126 -0.51 -7.91 7.42
N LEU A 127 -1.21 -8.67 6.58
CA LEU A 127 -1.92 -9.89 6.98
C LEU A 127 -0.97 -10.98 7.48
N ASP A 128 0.20 -11.14 6.86
CA ASP A 128 1.24 -12.07 7.32
C ASP A 128 1.76 -11.69 8.72
N LEU A 129 1.96 -10.39 8.99
CA LEU A 129 2.43 -9.90 10.30
C LEU A 129 1.36 -10.00 11.39
N LEU A 130 0.09 -9.78 11.03
CA LEU A 130 -1.05 -9.90 11.95
C LEU A 130 -1.28 -11.36 12.40
N GLY A 131 -1.00 -12.33 11.53
CA GLY A 131 -1.19 -13.75 11.81
C GLY A 131 -2.64 -14.19 11.72
N SER A 132 -3.05 -15.18 12.52
CA SER A 132 -4.36 -15.85 12.37
C SER A 132 -5.18 -15.97 13.67
N SER A 133 -4.74 -15.33 14.75
CA SER A 133 -5.37 -15.51 16.07
C SER A 133 -6.42 -14.46 16.41
N SER A 134 -6.20 -13.20 16.04
CA SER A 134 -7.07 -12.06 16.40
C SER A 134 -6.72 -10.81 15.58
N GLY A 135 -7.54 -9.76 15.70
CA GLY A 135 -7.42 -8.53 14.93
C GLY A 135 -8.21 -8.56 13.64
N SER A 136 -8.08 -7.53 12.80
CA SER A 136 -8.70 -7.53 11.46
C SER A 136 -8.00 -6.56 10.52
N VAL A 137 -8.14 -6.80 9.21
CA VAL A 137 -7.66 -5.86 8.20
C VAL A 137 -8.82 -5.40 7.32
N THR A 138 -9.05 -4.10 7.28
CA THR A 138 -9.93 -3.46 6.31
C THR A 138 -9.08 -2.89 5.20
N ALA A 139 -9.32 -3.32 3.97
CA ALA A 139 -8.64 -2.78 2.80
C ALA A 139 -9.64 -2.08 1.88
N VAL A 140 -9.28 -0.87 1.45
CA VAL A 140 -10.12 0.04 0.66
C VAL A 140 -9.37 0.44 -0.60
N ASP A 141 -10.09 0.54 -1.71
CA ASP A 141 -9.59 1.12 -2.95
C ASP A 141 -10.77 1.56 -3.82
N ILE A 142 -10.61 2.62 -4.59
CA ILE A 142 -11.65 3.08 -5.51
C ILE A 142 -11.80 2.16 -6.74
N SER A 143 -10.72 1.46 -7.11
CA SER A 143 -10.68 0.61 -8.30
C SER A 143 -11.19 -0.80 -7.99
N GLN A 144 -12.43 -1.08 -8.39
CA GLN A 144 -12.99 -2.43 -8.30
C GLN A 144 -12.12 -3.48 -9.03
N HIS A 145 -11.53 -3.12 -10.18
CA HIS A 145 -10.68 -4.03 -10.94
C HIS A 145 -9.37 -4.36 -10.21
N ARG A 146 -8.66 -3.35 -9.67
CA ARG A 146 -7.43 -3.59 -8.90
C ARG A 146 -7.74 -4.39 -7.63
N LEU A 147 -8.84 -4.10 -6.94
CA LEU A 147 -9.27 -4.89 -5.77
C LEU A 147 -9.66 -6.34 -6.09
N ALA A 148 -10.16 -6.61 -7.30
CA ALA A 148 -10.37 -7.99 -7.73
C ALA A 148 -9.04 -8.77 -7.82
N ALA A 149 -7.95 -8.12 -8.24
CA ALA A 149 -6.61 -8.69 -8.20
C ALA A 149 -6.12 -8.87 -6.75
N THR A 150 -6.34 -7.88 -5.88
CA THR A 150 -6.06 -7.98 -4.44
C THR A 150 -6.74 -9.18 -3.80
N ARG A 151 -8.04 -9.40 -4.08
CA ARG A 151 -8.79 -10.57 -3.63
C ARG A 151 -8.15 -11.88 -4.11
N THR A 152 -7.76 -11.96 -5.37
CA THR A 152 -7.07 -13.14 -5.91
C THR A 152 -5.77 -13.39 -5.16
N MET A 153 -5.03 -12.33 -4.86
CA MET A 153 -3.75 -12.40 -4.18
C MET A 153 -3.89 -12.87 -2.73
N VAL A 154 -4.77 -12.23 -1.96
CA VAL A 154 -5.08 -12.60 -0.57
C VAL A 154 -5.56 -14.05 -0.46
N ARG A 155 -6.39 -14.52 -1.42
CA ARG A 155 -6.84 -15.92 -1.46
C ARG A 155 -5.71 -16.89 -1.83
N LYS A 156 -4.88 -16.54 -2.81
CA LYS A 156 -3.73 -17.34 -3.24
C LYS A 156 -2.75 -17.57 -2.09
N TYR A 157 -2.50 -16.55 -1.27
CA TYR A 157 -1.57 -16.64 -0.13
C TYR A 157 -2.22 -17.20 1.15
N GLY A 158 -3.52 -17.51 1.12
CA GLY A 158 -4.25 -18.01 2.29
C GLY A 158 -4.32 -16.98 3.43
N LEU A 159 -4.43 -15.69 3.09
CA LEU A 159 -4.42 -14.56 4.03
C LEU A 159 -5.82 -13.92 4.20
N GLY A 160 -6.86 -14.60 3.73
CA GLY A 160 -8.20 -14.03 3.63
C GLY A 160 -8.95 -13.90 4.95
N ASP A 161 -8.58 -14.68 5.96
CA ASP A 161 -9.45 -14.95 7.12
C ASP A 161 -9.81 -13.70 7.92
N LEU A 162 -8.84 -12.84 8.19
CA LEU A 162 -9.01 -11.59 8.93
C LEU A 162 -9.31 -10.38 8.03
N CYS A 163 -9.37 -10.58 6.72
CA CYS A 163 -9.43 -9.51 5.74
C CYS A 163 -10.86 -9.23 5.27
N ARG A 164 -11.18 -7.96 5.04
CA ARG A 164 -12.36 -7.51 4.30
C ARG A 164 -12.01 -6.40 3.31
N LEU A 165 -12.59 -6.46 2.12
CA LEU A 165 -12.28 -5.56 1.01
C LEU A 165 -13.50 -4.73 0.65
N PHE A 166 -13.33 -3.40 0.67
CA PHE A 166 -14.34 -2.44 0.25
C PHE A 166 -13.91 -1.69 -1.00
N VAL A 167 -14.79 -1.62 -1.99
CA VAL A 167 -14.67 -0.65 -3.07
C VAL A 167 -15.27 0.66 -2.57
N ALA A 168 -14.45 1.67 -2.34
CA ALA A 168 -14.90 2.98 -1.86
C ALA A 168 -13.85 4.06 -2.17
N ASP A 169 -14.26 5.32 -2.09
CA ASP A 169 -13.34 6.44 -2.08
C ASP A 169 -12.65 6.55 -0.71
N GLY A 170 -11.32 6.43 -0.68
CA GLY A 170 -10.53 6.51 0.53
C GLY A 170 -10.59 7.87 1.23
N THR A 171 -10.92 8.95 0.52
CA THR A 171 -11.04 10.30 1.10
C THR A 171 -12.29 10.48 1.96
N THR A 172 -13.31 9.65 1.74
CA THR A 172 -14.62 9.74 2.42
C THR A 172 -15.03 8.45 3.14
N PHE A 173 -14.21 7.39 3.04
CA PHE A 173 -14.46 6.14 3.74
C PHE A 173 -14.60 6.36 5.25
N SER A 174 -15.61 5.76 5.87
CA SER A 174 -15.98 6.06 7.26
C SER A 174 -16.31 4.83 8.12
N LEU A 175 -16.14 3.63 7.57
CA LEU A 175 -16.39 2.40 8.33
C LEU A 175 -15.21 2.11 9.26
N THR A 176 -15.53 1.57 10.42
CA THR A 176 -14.60 1.30 11.52
C THR A 176 -14.22 -0.18 11.59
N GLN A 177 -13.37 -0.56 12.57
CA GLN A 177 -13.19 -1.99 12.86
C GLN A 177 -14.55 -2.64 13.24
N SER A 178 -14.76 -3.89 12.83
CA SER A 178 -16.02 -4.58 13.14
C SER A 178 -15.81 -5.38 14.42
N ARG A 179 -16.42 -4.94 15.52
CA ARG A 179 -16.58 -5.79 16.70
C ARG A 179 -17.78 -6.68 16.44
N ALA A 180 -17.59 -7.99 16.54
CA ALA A 180 -18.69 -8.94 16.58
C ALA A 180 -19.49 -8.73 17.88
N SER A 181 -20.32 -7.70 17.90
CA SER A 181 -21.36 -7.54 18.91
C SER A 181 -22.47 -8.49 18.47
N ARG A 182 -22.69 -9.60 19.18
CA ARG A 182 -23.85 -10.48 18.91
C ARG A 182 -25.11 -9.66 19.17
N PRO A 183 -25.89 -9.25 18.16
CA PRO A 183 -27.18 -8.65 18.46
C PRO A 183 -28.11 -9.79 18.89
N ASN A 184 -28.71 -9.67 20.07
CA ASN A 184 -29.91 -10.43 20.47
C ASN A 184 -31.12 -9.93 19.65
N LEU A 185 -31.06 -10.04 18.32
CA LEU A 185 -32.22 -9.82 17.45
C LEU A 185 -32.47 -11.10 16.67
N GLU A 186 -33.42 -11.89 17.15
CA GLU A 186 -33.80 -13.21 16.61
C GLU A 186 -34.31 -13.20 15.15
N ASN A 187 -34.37 -12.04 14.47
CA ASN A 187 -34.98 -11.90 13.14
C ASN A 187 -34.14 -11.09 12.10
N SER A 188 -32.89 -10.71 12.38
CA SER A 188 -32.08 -9.96 11.40
C SER A 188 -31.25 -10.88 10.50
N LYS A 189 -31.25 -10.64 9.18
CA LYS A 189 -30.42 -11.38 8.23
C LYS A 189 -28.93 -11.04 8.45
N THR A 190 -28.17 -12.02 8.88
CA THR A 190 -26.72 -11.91 9.08
C THR A 190 -25.93 -12.37 7.85
N TYR A 191 -24.69 -11.93 7.73
CA TYR A 191 -23.76 -12.45 6.73
C TYR A 191 -23.36 -13.90 7.06
N GLY A 192 -23.54 -14.81 6.10
CA GLY A 192 -22.96 -16.15 6.14
C GLY A 192 -21.50 -16.16 5.68
N GLN A 193 -20.95 -17.33 5.41
CA GLN A 193 -19.62 -17.45 4.80
C GLN A 193 -19.59 -16.81 3.41
N TRP A 194 -18.50 -16.12 3.09
CA TRP A 194 -18.34 -15.52 1.77
C TRP A 194 -18.27 -16.60 0.69
N THR A 195 -18.99 -16.39 -0.42
CA THR A 195 -18.94 -17.29 -1.58
C THR A 195 -18.57 -16.51 -2.85
N PRO A 196 -17.84 -17.14 -3.80
CA PRO A 196 -17.46 -16.48 -5.05
C PRO A 196 -18.67 -16.15 -5.95
N ARG A 197 -19.77 -16.91 -5.80
CA ARG A 197 -20.97 -16.79 -6.62
C ARG A 197 -22.03 -16.00 -5.85
N ARG A 198 -22.16 -14.71 -6.14
CA ARG A 198 -23.31 -13.93 -5.66
C ARG A 198 -24.61 -14.50 -6.26
N PRO A 199 -25.67 -14.77 -5.47
CA PRO A 199 -26.97 -15.15 -5.99
C PRO A 199 -27.48 -14.16 -7.05
N TYR A 200 -28.26 -14.64 -8.02
CA TYR A 200 -28.78 -13.82 -9.12
C TYR A 200 -29.54 -12.57 -8.65
N LYS A 201 -30.34 -12.70 -7.58
CA LYS A 201 -31.09 -11.57 -6.99
C LYS A 201 -30.16 -10.46 -6.46
N GLU A 202 -29.05 -10.82 -5.84
CA GLU A 202 -28.05 -9.85 -5.36
C GLU A 202 -27.29 -9.20 -6.51
N ARG A 203 -26.94 -9.96 -7.55
CA ARG A 203 -26.33 -9.41 -8.78
C ARG A 203 -27.25 -8.37 -9.43
N LYS A 204 -28.55 -8.67 -9.56
CA LYS A 204 -29.54 -7.76 -10.13
C LYS A 204 -29.74 -6.51 -9.28
N SER A 205 -29.76 -6.64 -7.95
CA SER A 205 -29.86 -5.51 -7.02
C SER A 205 -28.62 -4.61 -7.06
N ALA A 206 -27.42 -5.19 -7.04
CA ALA A 206 -26.15 -4.47 -7.14
C ALA A 206 -26.01 -3.77 -8.50
N ALA A 207 -26.39 -4.42 -9.60
CA ALA A 207 -26.41 -3.80 -10.93
C ALA A 207 -27.39 -2.61 -10.98
N LYS A 208 -28.57 -2.74 -10.37
CA LYS A 208 -29.57 -1.66 -10.29
C LYS A 208 -29.10 -0.51 -9.40
N ALA A 209 -28.39 -0.79 -8.30
CA ALA A 209 -27.77 0.22 -7.43
C ALA A 209 -26.65 0.98 -8.16
N ARG A 210 -25.81 0.28 -8.93
CA ARG A 210 -24.79 0.89 -9.82
C ARG A 210 -25.42 1.78 -10.89
N GLN A 211 -26.54 1.34 -11.48
CA GLN A 211 -27.30 2.12 -12.48
C GLN A 211 -27.99 3.35 -11.90
N LYS A 212 -28.32 3.34 -10.61
CA LYS A 212 -29.00 4.44 -9.91
C LYS A 212 -28.06 5.53 -9.38
N GLN A 213 -26.74 5.39 -9.51
CA GLN A 213 -25.76 6.36 -9.01
C GLN A 213 -26.14 6.90 -7.61
N ILE A 214 -26.27 5.99 -6.63
CA ILE A 214 -25.99 6.36 -5.24
C ILE A 214 -24.46 6.26 -5.12
N SER A 215 -23.75 7.18 -5.75
CA SER A 215 -22.30 7.22 -5.74
C SER A 215 -21.82 7.62 -4.35
N GLY A 216 -20.96 6.80 -3.73
CA GLY A 216 -20.29 7.12 -2.46
C GLY A 216 -20.41 6.07 -1.36
N SER A 217 -21.42 5.18 -1.38
CA SER A 217 -21.49 4.13 -0.34
C SER A 217 -20.44 3.02 -0.58
N PRO A 218 -19.66 2.60 0.44
CA PRO A 218 -18.72 1.50 0.30
C PRO A 218 -19.37 0.20 -0.18
N GLU A 219 -18.73 -0.55 -1.09
CA GLU A 219 -19.19 -1.88 -1.51
C GLU A 219 -18.27 -2.98 -0.95
N LEU A 220 -18.80 -3.81 -0.05
CA LEU A 220 -18.09 -5.00 0.42
C LEU A 220 -18.03 -6.10 -0.66
N ILE A 221 -16.83 -6.40 -1.16
CA ILE A 221 -16.61 -7.37 -2.26
C ILE A 221 -15.99 -8.70 -1.82
N PHE A 222 -15.36 -8.72 -0.64
CA PHE A 222 -14.73 -9.90 -0.05
C PHE A 222 -14.66 -9.73 1.47
N TYR A 223 -14.83 -10.83 2.19
CA TYR A 223 -14.59 -10.90 3.63
C TYR A 223 -14.25 -12.33 4.02
N GLY A 224 -13.27 -12.50 4.90
CA GLY A 224 -12.92 -13.80 5.47
C GLY A 224 -13.81 -14.21 6.63
N PRO A 225 -13.76 -15.50 7.03
CA PRO A 225 -14.53 -16.03 8.16
C PRO A 225 -14.33 -15.29 9.48
N GLN A 226 -13.15 -14.69 9.70
CA GLN A 226 -12.76 -14.05 10.96
C GLN A 226 -12.62 -12.51 10.82
N SER A 227 -13.05 -11.95 9.71
CA SER A 227 -12.94 -10.51 9.40
C SER A 227 -13.88 -9.59 10.21
N GLY A 228 -14.68 -10.16 11.11
CA GLY A 228 -15.76 -9.49 11.84
C GLY A 228 -17.05 -9.28 11.04
N VAL A 229 -17.15 -9.83 9.82
CA VAL A 229 -18.35 -9.73 8.97
C VAL A 229 -19.30 -10.92 9.17
N VAL A 230 -18.79 -12.15 9.22
CA VAL A 230 -19.62 -13.35 9.38
C VAL A 230 -20.38 -13.30 10.70
N GLY A 231 -21.70 -13.52 10.65
CA GLY A 231 -22.59 -13.39 11.81
C GLY A 231 -23.05 -11.96 12.11
N SER A 232 -22.47 -10.94 11.47
CA SER A 232 -22.89 -9.54 11.63
C SER A 232 -24.06 -9.20 10.72
N THR A 233 -24.88 -8.23 11.12
CA THR A 233 -25.96 -7.69 10.28
C THR A 233 -25.39 -6.64 9.32
N LYS A 234 -26.13 -6.34 8.25
CA LYS A 234 -25.76 -5.25 7.33
C LYS A 234 -25.63 -3.91 8.06
N ASP A 235 -26.56 -3.60 8.95
CA ASP A 235 -26.54 -2.32 9.67
C ASP A 235 -25.32 -2.18 10.57
N LEU A 236 -24.84 -3.27 11.17
CA LEU A 236 -23.61 -3.25 11.97
C LEU A 236 -22.35 -3.06 11.11
N VAL A 237 -22.26 -3.74 9.96
CA VAL A 237 -21.09 -3.65 9.07
C VAL A 237 -20.97 -2.27 8.43
N TYR A 238 -22.10 -1.62 8.12
CA TYR A 238 -22.15 -0.31 7.48
C TYR A 238 -22.45 0.83 8.46
N ARG A 239 -22.31 0.60 9.77
CA ARG A 239 -22.54 1.62 10.78
C ARG A 239 -21.43 2.66 10.74
N SER A 240 -21.81 3.92 10.62
CA SER A 240 -20.92 5.06 10.85
C SER A 240 -20.99 5.48 12.32
N TYR A 241 -19.88 6.03 12.81
CA TYR A 241 -19.73 6.52 14.18
C TYR A 241 -19.21 7.95 14.15
N SER A 242 -19.39 8.67 15.27
CA SER A 242 -18.78 10.00 15.44
C SER A 242 -17.25 9.88 15.54
N ASP A 243 -16.54 10.96 15.19
CA ASP A 243 -15.08 10.98 15.26
C ASP A 243 -14.54 10.75 16.69
N LEU A 244 -15.33 11.08 17.70
CA LEU A 244 -15.01 10.81 19.11
C LEU A 244 -15.06 9.31 19.43
N GLU A 245 -16.14 8.62 19.04
CA GLU A 245 -16.26 7.16 19.22
C GLU A 245 -15.16 6.40 18.47
N ILE A 246 -14.83 6.87 17.26
CA ILE A 246 -13.73 6.35 16.45
C ILE A 246 -12.40 6.52 17.19
N SER A 247 -12.10 7.74 17.65
CA SER A 247 -10.81 8.04 18.25
C SER A 247 -10.60 7.31 19.59
N LEU A 248 -11.65 7.08 20.37
CA LEU A 248 -11.56 6.46 21.70
C LEU A 248 -11.58 4.92 21.69
N GLU A 249 -12.40 4.30 20.85
CA GLU A 249 -12.67 2.86 20.98
C GLU A 249 -12.81 2.11 19.65
N LEU A 250 -13.40 2.75 18.65
CA LEU A 250 -13.87 2.05 17.45
C LEU A 250 -12.96 2.21 16.23
N GLY A 251 -11.96 3.09 16.25
CA GLY A 251 -11.05 3.29 15.14
C GLY A 251 -10.08 2.13 14.91
N TYR A 252 -9.08 2.38 14.08
CA TYR A 252 -8.01 1.43 13.79
C TYR A 252 -6.82 1.68 14.70
N ASP A 253 -6.15 0.60 15.07
CA ASP A 253 -4.90 0.65 15.85
C ASP A 253 -3.74 1.07 14.94
N LYS A 254 -3.82 0.68 13.66
CA LYS A 254 -2.83 0.94 12.61
C LYS A 254 -3.52 1.38 11.32
N VAL A 255 -2.99 2.42 10.67
CA VAL A 255 -3.49 2.89 9.37
C VAL A 255 -2.32 3.02 8.38
N LEU A 256 -2.45 2.39 7.21
CA LEU A 256 -1.55 2.61 6.08
C LEU A 256 -2.27 3.47 5.02
N VAL A 257 -1.62 4.56 4.66
CA VAL A 257 -1.99 5.42 3.53
C VAL A 257 -0.85 5.35 2.50
N ASP A 258 -0.86 4.29 1.69
CA ASP A 258 0.02 4.16 0.51
C ASP A 258 -0.62 4.91 -0.67
N ALA A 259 -0.44 6.22 -0.69
CA ALA A 259 -1.25 7.10 -1.52
C ALA A 259 -0.93 6.96 -3.02
N GLU A 260 -1.95 7.15 -3.86
CA GLU A 260 -1.75 7.30 -5.30
C GLU A 260 -0.79 8.47 -5.58
N CYS A 261 0.23 8.20 -6.39
CA CYS A 261 1.38 9.08 -6.64
C CYS A 261 1.64 9.24 -8.14
N THR A 262 2.60 10.09 -8.49
CA THR A 262 3.18 10.16 -9.84
C THR A 262 4.13 9.01 -10.16
N HIS A 263 4.40 8.07 -9.25
CA HIS A 263 5.21 6.86 -9.53
C HIS A 263 6.62 7.09 -10.09
N ASP A 264 7.15 8.31 -9.99
CA ASP A 264 8.45 8.73 -10.48
C ASP A 264 9.61 8.06 -9.73
N GLY A 265 9.38 7.49 -8.55
CA GLY A 265 10.37 6.65 -7.85
C GLY A 265 10.64 5.29 -8.50
N SER A 266 9.81 4.83 -9.45
CA SER A 266 9.97 3.49 -10.04
C SER A 266 10.20 3.55 -11.55
N ILE A 267 11.45 3.34 -11.97
CA ILE A 267 11.75 3.25 -13.41
C ILE A 267 11.05 2.08 -14.10
N LYS A 268 10.87 0.95 -13.40
CA LYS A 268 10.09 -0.17 -13.96
C LYS A 268 8.63 0.23 -14.21
N HIS A 269 8.07 1.16 -13.43
CA HIS A 269 6.76 1.72 -13.72
C HIS A 269 6.81 2.68 -14.90
N ILE A 270 7.80 3.57 -14.97
CA ILE A 270 7.99 4.52 -16.08
C ILE A 270 8.20 3.78 -17.41
N GLN A 271 9.03 2.74 -17.44
CA GLN A 271 9.31 1.91 -18.63
C GLN A 271 8.08 1.16 -19.16
N LYS A 272 7.10 0.81 -18.31
CA LYS A 272 5.83 0.24 -18.82
C LYS A 272 5.11 1.20 -19.75
N PHE A 273 5.33 2.51 -19.60
CA PHE A 273 4.74 3.51 -20.47
C PHE A 273 5.51 3.72 -21.78
N GLU A 274 6.74 3.21 -21.94
CA GLU A 274 7.40 3.12 -23.26
C GLU A 274 6.52 2.33 -24.24
N GLN A 275 5.89 1.25 -23.76
CA GLN A 275 5.02 0.40 -24.56
C GLN A 275 3.64 1.02 -24.83
N TRP A 276 3.17 1.94 -23.98
CA TRP A 276 1.83 2.54 -24.07
C TRP A 276 1.84 3.95 -24.69
N GLY A 277 3.02 4.46 -25.01
CA GLY A 277 3.25 5.78 -25.60
C GLY A 277 3.42 6.89 -24.57
N TRP A 278 4.36 7.79 -24.83
CA TRP A 278 4.72 8.91 -23.95
C TRP A 278 3.58 9.90 -23.70
N ALA A 279 2.64 10.05 -24.63
CA ALA A 279 1.40 10.80 -24.40
C ALA A 279 0.55 10.20 -23.27
N THR A 280 0.57 8.87 -23.10
CA THR A 280 -0.10 8.15 -22.00
C THR A 280 0.65 8.34 -20.68
N LEU A 281 2.00 8.34 -20.70
CA LEU A 281 2.80 8.72 -19.53
C LEU A 281 2.49 10.15 -19.11
N SER A 282 2.54 11.11 -20.04
CA SER A 282 2.22 12.50 -19.74
C SER A 282 0.80 12.60 -19.19
N ALA A 283 -0.22 12.06 -19.88
CA ALA A 283 -1.60 12.09 -19.43
C ALA A 283 -1.86 11.39 -18.08
N ARG A 284 -1.14 10.31 -17.76
CA ARG A 284 -1.40 9.51 -16.55
C ARG A 284 -0.44 9.77 -15.41
N VAL A 285 0.72 10.35 -15.64
CA VAL A 285 1.85 10.35 -14.68
C VAL A 285 2.43 11.75 -14.52
N LEU A 286 2.49 12.56 -15.59
CA LEU A 286 3.14 13.87 -15.57
C LEU A 286 2.18 15.06 -15.70
N ASN A 287 0.92 14.83 -16.09
CA ASN A 287 -0.10 15.87 -16.22
C ASN A 287 -0.64 16.21 -14.83
N ALA A 288 -0.29 17.40 -14.35
CA ALA A 288 -0.87 18.03 -13.15
C ALA A 288 -2.40 18.26 -13.29
N GLU A 289 -2.93 18.22 -14.52
CA GLU A 289 -4.36 18.36 -14.84
C GLU A 289 -5.13 17.02 -14.85
N ARG A 290 -4.76 16.07 -13.98
CA ARG A 290 -5.59 14.88 -13.70
C ARG A 290 -6.90 15.36 -13.06
N THR A 291 -7.92 15.63 -13.89
CA THR A 291 -9.36 15.79 -13.57
C THR A 291 -9.66 16.35 -12.17
N ASP A 292 -9.85 17.67 -12.14
CA ASP A 292 -10.51 18.52 -11.15
C ASP A 292 -9.88 18.73 -9.75
N GLU A 293 -8.91 17.93 -9.28
CA GLU A 293 -8.15 18.23 -8.04
C GLU A 293 -6.67 17.78 -8.11
N ASP A 294 -5.75 18.65 -7.69
CA ASP A 294 -4.30 18.39 -7.58
C ASP A 294 -4.00 17.09 -6.79
N VAL A 295 -3.09 16.25 -7.29
CA VAL A 295 -2.72 14.97 -6.64
C VAL A 295 -2.29 15.16 -5.18
N THR A 296 -1.66 16.29 -4.85
CA THR A 296 -1.27 16.64 -3.47
C THR A 296 -2.49 16.91 -2.58
N VAL A 297 -3.58 17.46 -3.15
CA VAL A 297 -4.85 17.67 -2.46
C VAL A 297 -5.53 16.32 -2.19
N LEU A 298 -5.54 15.41 -3.18
CA LEU A 298 -6.04 14.04 -2.98
C LEU A 298 -5.25 13.33 -1.88
N GLN A 299 -3.91 13.38 -1.93
CA GLN A 299 -3.02 12.78 -0.94
C GLN A 299 -3.27 13.33 0.47
N LEU A 300 -3.44 14.65 0.61
CA LEU A 300 -3.79 15.28 1.88
C LEU A 300 -5.15 14.78 2.39
N LYS A 301 -6.18 14.74 1.54
CA LYS A 301 -7.52 14.24 1.92
C LYS A 301 -7.46 12.77 2.38
N LEU A 302 -6.67 11.93 1.71
CA LEU A 302 -6.45 10.54 2.10
C LEU A 302 -5.74 10.44 3.47
N LEU A 303 -4.69 11.24 3.68
CA LEU A 303 -3.96 11.28 4.95
C LEU A 303 -4.84 11.75 6.10
N VAL A 304 -5.61 12.84 5.90
CA VAL A 304 -6.56 13.38 6.88
C VAL A 304 -7.63 12.33 7.22
N ASN A 305 -8.25 11.68 6.23
CA ASN A 305 -9.28 10.68 6.53
C ASN A 305 -8.69 9.42 7.19
N GLY A 306 -7.51 8.97 6.77
CA GLY A 306 -6.79 7.89 7.44
C GLY A 306 -6.51 8.22 8.91
N PHE A 307 -6.07 9.45 9.21
CA PHE A 307 -5.81 9.91 10.57
C PHE A 307 -7.09 10.07 11.40
N ARG A 308 -8.19 10.52 10.78
CA ARG A 308 -9.52 10.56 11.41
C ARG A 308 -9.96 9.19 11.90
N LEU A 309 -9.73 8.15 11.09
CA LEU A 309 -10.05 6.74 11.40
C LEU A 309 -9.07 6.06 12.37
N LEU A 310 -7.96 6.71 12.71
CA LEU A 310 -6.99 6.22 13.69
C LEU A 310 -7.46 6.49 15.13
N LYS A 311 -7.29 5.50 16.01
CA LYS A 311 -7.47 5.70 17.46
C LYS A 311 -6.39 6.59 18.06
N VAL A 312 -6.68 7.21 19.20
CA VAL A 312 -5.66 7.81 20.07
C VAL A 312 -4.64 6.75 20.47
N GLY A 313 -3.34 7.09 20.41
CA GLY A 313 -2.21 6.18 20.62
C GLY A 313 -1.93 5.24 19.44
N GLY A 314 -2.78 5.23 18.41
CA GLY A 314 -2.57 4.46 17.19
C GLY A 314 -1.37 4.96 16.38
N SER A 315 -0.98 4.19 15.36
CA SER A 315 0.08 4.58 14.42
C SER A 315 -0.44 4.65 12.99
N LEU A 316 -0.11 5.72 12.27
CA LEU A 316 -0.38 5.84 10.84
C LEU A 316 0.94 5.93 10.07
N VAL A 317 1.05 5.23 8.95
CA VAL A 317 2.13 5.41 7.98
C VAL A 317 1.54 5.99 6.70
N TYR A 318 2.07 7.14 6.30
CA TYR A 318 1.89 7.72 4.98
C TYR A 318 3.10 7.32 4.13
N SER A 319 2.85 6.79 2.93
CA SER A 319 3.91 6.53 1.96
C SER A 319 3.50 6.88 0.55
N THR A 320 4.48 7.30 -0.25
CA THR A 320 4.31 7.45 -1.69
C THR A 320 5.50 6.85 -2.41
N CYS A 321 5.25 6.48 -3.66
CA CYS A 321 6.24 6.05 -4.63
C CYS A 321 6.81 7.21 -5.48
N SER A 322 6.69 8.45 -4.99
CA SER A 322 7.19 9.65 -5.64
C SER A 322 8.44 10.16 -4.93
N LEU A 323 9.34 10.78 -5.70
CA LEU A 323 10.50 11.49 -5.19
C LEU A 323 10.23 13.00 -5.03
N THR A 324 9.15 13.51 -5.59
CA THR A 324 8.77 14.93 -5.51
C THR A 324 8.46 15.36 -4.08
N ASP A 325 9.11 16.45 -3.61
CA ASP A 325 8.87 17.05 -2.29
C ASP A 325 7.42 17.48 -2.08
N ALA A 326 6.77 18.07 -3.08
CA ALA A 326 5.39 18.54 -3.00
C ALA A 326 4.37 17.44 -2.64
N GLN A 327 4.60 16.21 -3.10
CA GLN A 327 3.76 15.04 -2.77
C GLN A 327 4.14 14.38 -1.43
N ASN A 328 5.29 14.74 -0.87
CA ASN A 328 5.86 14.11 0.30
C ASN A 328 5.86 15.10 1.46
N GLU A 329 6.98 15.79 1.69
CA GLU A 329 7.13 16.76 2.77
C GLU A 329 6.11 17.90 2.67
N GLY A 330 5.75 18.36 1.46
CA GLY A 330 4.70 19.37 1.28
C GLY A 330 3.33 18.93 1.82
N VAL A 331 2.94 17.67 1.59
CA VAL A 331 1.69 17.09 2.14
C VAL A 331 1.80 16.92 3.65
N VAL A 332 2.95 16.44 4.14
CA VAL A 332 3.20 16.25 5.58
C VAL A 332 3.15 17.57 6.36
N GLU A 333 3.78 18.62 5.86
CA GLU A 333 3.75 19.97 6.45
C GLU A 333 2.33 20.50 6.55
N LYS A 334 1.59 20.44 5.45
CA LYS A 334 0.20 20.89 5.43
C LYS A 334 -0.66 20.09 6.40
N PHE A 335 -0.52 18.77 6.40
CA PHE A 335 -1.23 17.89 7.33
C PHE A 335 -0.95 18.23 8.80
N LEU A 336 0.33 18.39 9.19
CA LEU A 336 0.71 18.73 10.56
C LEU A 336 0.20 20.12 10.97
N SER A 337 0.17 21.09 10.04
CA SER A 337 -0.36 22.42 10.32
C SER A 337 -1.88 22.44 10.60
N GLU A 338 -2.62 21.47 10.05
CA GLU A 338 -4.08 21.38 10.16
C GLU A 338 -4.53 20.37 11.23
N ASN A 339 -3.63 19.51 11.75
CA ASN A 339 -3.96 18.41 12.66
C ASN A 339 -3.07 18.44 13.91
N LEU A 340 -3.45 19.26 14.90
CA LEU A 340 -2.67 19.48 16.13
C LEU A 340 -2.47 18.22 17.00
N SER A 341 -3.33 17.22 16.86
CA SER A 341 -3.19 15.93 17.56
C SER A 341 -2.26 14.95 16.85
N ALA A 342 -1.72 15.29 15.69
CA ALA A 342 -0.77 14.46 14.97
C ALA A 342 0.67 14.77 15.42
N GLU A 343 1.40 13.74 15.83
CA GLU A 343 2.84 13.85 16.08
C GLU A 343 3.60 12.98 15.08
N LEU A 344 4.63 13.55 14.44
CA LEU A 344 5.57 12.81 13.60
C LEU A 344 6.54 12.00 14.46
N VAL A 345 6.64 10.70 14.22
CA VAL A 345 7.37 9.73 15.05
C VAL A 345 8.58 9.18 14.28
N LYS A 346 9.72 9.09 14.97
CA LYS A 346 10.92 8.45 14.41
C LYS A 346 10.67 6.95 14.23
N ILE A 347 11.11 6.41 13.10
CA ILE A 347 11.04 4.97 12.83
C ILE A 347 12.34 4.35 13.31
N GLU A 348 12.39 3.85 14.55
CA GLU A 348 13.63 3.32 15.14
C GLU A 348 14.27 2.19 14.31
N ALA A 349 13.44 1.33 13.69
CA ALA A 349 13.93 0.27 12.81
C ALA A 349 14.73 0.78 11.59
N ALA A 350 14.56 2.06 11.22
CA ALA A 350 15.18 2.64 10.04
C ALA A 350 16.67 2.99 10.20
N GLU A 351 17.22 2.93 11.41
CA GLU A 351 18.65 3.19 11.65
C GLU A 351 19.55 2.23 10.85
N SER A 352 19.08 1.01 10.59
CA SER A 352 19.79 0.01 9.78
C SER A 352 19.30 -0.09 8.34
N TRP A 353 18.36 0.76 7.92
CA TRP A 353 17.80 0.72 6.56
C TRP A 353 18.64 1.58 5.60
N PRO A 354 18.80 1.17 4.34
CA PRO A 354 19.54 1.95 3.34
C PRO A 354 18.64 3.08 2.84
N CYS A 355 18.35 4.06 3.69
CA CYS A 355 17.50 5.20 3.39
C CYS A 355 18.13 6.50 3.92
N SER A 356 17.70 7.62 3.37
CA SER A 356 18.08 8.96 3.82
C SER A 356 16.95 9.60 4.61
N THR A 357 17.27 10.60 5.41
CA THR A 357 16.26 11.46 6.04
C THR A 357 15.74 12.46 5.00
N GLY A 358 14.42 12.68 4.97
CA GLY A 358 13.82 13.71 4.12
C GLY A 358 14.09 15.14 4.59
N ARG A 359 13.50 16.12 3.91
CA ARG A 359 13.64 17.54 4.28
C ARG A 359 13.06 17.82 5.68
N ILE A 360 12.01 17.10 6.05
CA ILE A 360 11.43 17.10 7.41
C ILE A 360 12.10 15.99 8.23
N HIS A 361 12.70 16.35 9.37
CA HIS A 361 13.29 15.37 10.28
C HIS A 361 12.27 14.29 10.70
N LYS A 362 12.72 13.04 10.86
CA LYS A 362 11.90 11.82 11.09
C LYS A 362 11.16 11.25 9.86
N THR A 363 11.20 11.89 8.71
CA THR A 363 10.73 11.27 7.45
C THR A 363 11.87 10.54 6.76
N LEU A 364 11.53 9.51 5.98
CA LEU A 364 12.50 8.65 5.30
C LEU A 364 12.31 8.71 3.78
N ARG A 365 13.43 8.66 3.06
CA ARG A 365 13.48 8.58 1.60
C ARG A 365 14.35 7.42 1.15
N PHE A 366 13.82 6.65 0.22
CA PHE A 366 14.52 5.62 -0.53
C PHE A 366 14.69 6.11 -1.96
N ASP A 367 15.81 5.77 -2.59
CA ASP A 367 16.05 6.06 -4.00
C ASP A 367 16.86 4.95 -4.70
N PRO A 368 16.79 4.84 -6.04
CA PRO A 368 17.46 3.76 -6.75
C PRO A 368 18.98 3.76 -6.67
N LEU A 369 19.60 4.92 -6.45
CA LEU A 369 21.04 5.08 -6.43
C LEU A 369 21.63 4.68 -5.07
N THR A 370 21.08 5.21 -3.98
CA THR A 370 21.63 5.02 -2.63
C THR A 370 21.02 3.82 -1.91
N SER A 371 19.73 3.57 -2.09
CA SER A 371 19.03 2.49 -1.40
C SER A 371 19.14 1.14 -2.12
N GLY A 372 19.39 1.18 -3.43
CA GLY A 372 19.29 -0.01 -4.28
C GLY A 372 17.86 -0.55 -4.37
N THR A 373 16.83 0.26 -4.11
CA THR A 373 15.41 -0.10 -4.18
C THR A 373 14.68 0.76 -5.19
N SER A 374 13.37 0.58 -5.36
CA SER A 374 12.58 1.66 -5.96
C SER A 374 12.55 2.87 -5.01
N GLY A 375 12.30 4.06 -5.56
CA GLY A 375 12.07 5.26 -4.77
C GLY A 375 10.81 5.19 -3.93
N LEU A 376 10.90 5.63 -2.68
CA LEU A 376 9.77 5.64 -1.75
C LEU A 376 9.97 6.71 -0.67
N PHE A 377 8.90 7.38 -0.28
CA PHE A 377 8.84 8.23 0.90
C PHE A 377 8.02 7.56 2.01
N VAL A 378 8.44 7.73 3.27
CA VAL A 378 7.72 7.20 4.44
C VAL A 378 7.68 8.25 5.55
N ALA A 379 6.48 8.54 6.06
CA ALA A 379 6.26 9.35 7.25
C ALA A 379 5.35 8.60 8.23
N LYS A 380 5.75 8.51 9.49
CA LYS A 380 4.98 7.83 10.55
C LYS A 380 4.42 8.84 11.53
N PHE A 381 3.14 8.71 11.85
CA PHE A 381 2.45 9.56 12.81
C PHE A 381 1.86 8.73 13.95
N THR A 382 1.70 9.37 15.10
CA THR A 382 0.80 8.91 16.17
C THR A 382 -0.25 9.97 16.47
N LYS A 383 -1.40 9.54 16.99
CA LYS A 383 -2.50 10.42 17.38
C LYS A 383 -2.49 10.64 18.88
N LEU A 384 -2.26 11.87 19.30
CA LEU A 384 -2.27 12.28 20.70
C LEU A 384 -3.70 12.41 21.21
N ALA A 385 -3.87 12.26 22.53
CA ALA A 385 -5.11 12.65 23.19
C ALA A 385 -5.19 14.19 23.17
N THR A 386 -6.29 14.73 22.66
CA THR A 386 -6.59 16.17 22.68
C THR A 386 -7.23 16.58 23.98
#